data_AF-A0A7Y5MPC8-F1
#
_entry.id   AF-A0A7Y5MPC8-F1
#
_cell.length_a   1.000
_cell.length_b   1.000
_cell.length_c   1.000
_cell.angle_alpha   90.00
_cell.angle_beta   90.00
_cell.angle_gamma   90.00
#
_symmetry.space_group_name_H-M   'P 1'
#
loop_
_entity.id
_entity.type
_entity.pdbx_description
1 polymer ?
#
loop_
_entity_poly.entity_id
_entity_poly.type
_entity_poly.pdbx_seq_one_letter_code
_entity_poly.pdbx_strand_id
1 'polypeptide(L)'
;MERIVKGALLLVLMWPIRVFPMDTPYTPGPGKYPRFQAKEAEPGLTYGKADGFELPKTILFSLSPDELAADAETWIDHGFQAFFLTGAASEWSVDIWGTDGEPWTIGSSDKTFQKVKEGVEICRRRGAEVFLTVAFSRYFEWFNDVAWGRIENNFRQFAIFARDTGCKGLAL
;
A
#
# COMPACT_ATOMS: atom_id res chain seq x y z
N MET A 1 -52.25 -29.03 -5.79
CA MET A 1 -52.53 -27.83 -6.59
C MET A 1 -51.20 -27.42 -7.22
N GLU A 2 -50.84 -28.06 -8.33
CA GLU A 2 -49.54 -27.92 -9.02
C GLU A 2 -49.53 -26.68 -9.91
N ARG A 3 -48.47 -25.85 -9.81
CA ARG A 3 -48.20 -24.75 -10.74
C ARG A 3 -46.99 -25.09 -11.60
N ILE A 4 -47.26 -25.29 -12.89
CA ILE A 4 -46.30 -25.42 -13.98
C ILE A 4 -45.76 -24.01 -14.29
N VAL A 5 -44.47 -23.78 -14.06
CA VAL A 5 -43.77 -22.54 -14.46
C VAL A 5 -43.14 -22.80 -15.84
N LYS A 6 -43.67 -22.14 -16.87
CA LYS A 6 -43.15 -22.18 -18.24
C LYS A 6 -41.87 -21.36 -18.33
N GLY A 7 -40.77 -22.00 -18.69
CA GLY A 7 -39.48 -21.37 -18.96
C GLY A 7 -39.50 -20.56 -20.25
N ALA A 8 -39.05 -19.31 -20.18
CA ALA A 8 -38.78 -18.47 -21.34
C ALA A 8 -37.30 -18.68 -21.76
N LEU A 9 -37.10 -19.23 -22.95
CA LEU A 9 -35.79 -19.45 -23.55
C LEU A 9 -35.31 -18.13 -24.19
N LEU A 10 -34.38 -17.44 -23.54
CA LEU A 10 -33.78 -16.21 -24.05
C LEU A 10 -32.65 -16.57 -25.05
N LEU A 11 -32.92 -16.41 -26.34
CA LEU A 11 -31.92 -16.58 -27.41
C LEU A 11 -31.02 -15.34 -27.47
N VAL A 12 -29.80 -15.46 -26.95
CA VAL A 12 -28.76 -14.42 -27.08
C VAL A 12 -28.09 -14.58 -28.45
N LEU A 13 -28.42 -13.66 -29.36
CA LEU A 13 -27.73 -13.52 -30.64
C LEU A 13 -26.31 -12.96 -30.41
N MET A 14 -25.30 -13.85 -30.42
CA MET A 14 -23.90 -13.44 -30.49
C MET A 14 -23.60 -12.90 -31.88
N TRP A 15 -23.49 -11.57 -32.00
CA TRP A 15 -22.89 -10.94 -33.17
C TRP A 15 -21.36 -11.05 -33.08
N PRO A 16 -20.66 -11.46 -34.15
CA PRO A 16 -19.20 -11.50 -34.16
C PRO A 16 -18.66 -10.06 -34.16
N ILE A 17 -18.10 -9.64 -33.02
CA ILE A 17 -17.35 -8.40 -32.90
C ILE A 17 -16.11 -8.54 -33.80
N ARG A 18 -16.13 -7.89 -34.97
CA ARG A 18 -14.92 -7.70 -35.79
C ARG A 18 -14.03 -6.68 -35.09
N VAL A 19 -13.01 -7.17 -34.40
CA VAL A 19 -11.94 -6.33 -33.86
C VAL A 19 -11.11 -5.85 -35.04
N PHE A 20 -11.23 -4.58 -35.40
CA PHE A 20 -10.31 -3.96 -36.36
C PHE A 20 -8.95 -3.83 -35.66
N PRO A 21 -7.86 -4.40 -36.20
CA PRO A 21 -6.54 -4.19 -35.64
C PRO A 21 -6.18 -2.72 -35.85
N MET A 22 -6.23 -1.92 -34.79
CA MET A 22 -5.58 -0.61 -34.80
C MET A 22 -4.09 -0.84 -34.82
N ASP A 23 -3.42 -0.40 -35.90
CA ASP A 23 -1.97 -0.43 -36.01
C ASP A 23 -1.41 0.64 -35.06
N THR A 24 -1.24 0.26 -33.81
CA THR A 24 -0.61 1.11 -32.80
C THR A 24 0.89 0.85 -32.79
N PRO A 25 1.73 1.86 -32.50
CA PRO A 25 3.17 1.66 -32.26
C PRO A 25 3.47 0.76 -31.05
N TYR A 26 2.44 0.31 -30.32
CA TYR A 26 2.53 -0.57 -29.16
C TYR A 26 2.11 -2.02 -29.45
N THR A 27 1.78 -2.34 -30.70
CA THR A 27 1.36 -3.69 -31.09
C THR A 27 2.56 -4.64 -31.06
N PRO A 28 2.53 -5.72 -30.26
CA PRO A 28 3.66 -6.64 -30.16
C PRO A 28 4.01 -7.25 -31.51
N GLY A 29 5.25 -7.13 -31.94
CA GLY A 29 5.73 -7.72 -33.19
C GLY A 29 7.26 -7.62 -33.34
N PRO A 30 7.89 -8.47 -34.17
CA PRO A 30 9.32 -8.42 -34.41
C PRO A 30 9.72 -7.02 -34.92
N GLY A 31 10.52 -6.29 -34.16
CA GLY A 31 10.95 -4.93 -34.51
C GLY A 31 9.89 -3.82 -34.32
N LYS A 32 8.70 -4.12 -33.77
CA LYS A 32 7.63 -3.12 -33.58
C LYS A 32 7.67 -2.39 -32.24
N TYR A 33 8.47 -2.83 -31.28
CA TYR A 33 8.80 -1.98 -30.13
C TYR A 33 9.99 -1.11 -30.50
N PRO A 34 9.87 0.24 -30.51
CA PRO A 34 11.04 1.07 -30.43
C PRO A 34 11.78 0.63 -29.17
N ARG A 35 12.97 0.05 -29.34
CA ARG A 35 13.85 -0.18 -28.21
C ARG A 35 14.13 1.20 -27.67
N PHE A 36 13.46 1.57 -26.59
CA PHE A 36 13.74 2.80 -25.88
C PHE A 36 15.17 2.65 -25.37
N GLN A 37 16.12 3.13 -26.17
CA GLN A 37 17.51 3.18 -25.77
C GLN A 37 17.59 4.32 -24.78
N ALA A 38 17.29 4.03 -23.52
CA ALA A 38 17.27 5.00 -22.43
C ALA A 38 18.62 5.74 -22.22
N LYS A 39 19.63 5.49 -23.06
CA LYS A 39 20.99 6.00 -22.95
C LYS A 39 21.30 7.14 -23.93
N GLU A 40 20.47 7.42 -24.93
CA GLU A 40 20.72 8.53 -25.85
C GLU A 40 19.60 9.57 -25.75
N ALA A 41 19.97 10.76 -25.29
CA ALA A 41 19.09 11.92 -25.31
C ALA A 41 18.80 12.31 -26.77
N GLU A 42 17.54 12.56 -27.10
CA GLU A 42 17.19 13.09 -28.41
C GLU A 42 17.88 14.45 -28.65
N PRO A 43 18.43 14.68 -29.86
CA PRO A 43 19.08 15.94 -30.19
C PRO A 43 18.16 17.15 -29.99
N GLY A 44 18.60 18.14 -29.20
CA GLY A 44 17.83 19.35 -28.90
C GLY A 44 16.87 19.25 -27.72
N LEU A 45 16.77 18.08 -27.08
CA LEU A 45 16.00 17.89 -25.86
C LEU A 45 16.94 17.84 -24.64
N THR A 46 16.62 18.66 -23.64
CA THR A 46 17.28 18.62 -22.33
C THR A 46 16.44 17.75 -21.40
N TYR A 47 16.97 16.60 -21.00
CA TYR A 47 16.35 15.74 -20.01
C TYR A 47 16.84 16.14 -18.62
N GLY A 48 15.94 16.29 -17.66
CA GLY A 48 16.27 16.73 -16.30
C GLY A 48 15.03 17.20 -15.54
N LYS A 49 15.25 17.80 -14.38
CA LYS A 49 14.17 18.51 -13.67
C LYS A 49 13.78 19.73 -14.51
N ALA A 50 12.52 19.78 -14.92
CA ALA A 50 11.96 20.99 -15.52
C ALA A 50 11.82 22.06 -14.43
N ASP A 51 12.26 23.27 -14.70
CA ASP A 51 12.10 24.39 -13.77
C ASP A 51 10.61 24.63 -13.48
N GLY A 52 10.27 24.73 -12.19
CA GLY A 52 8.88 24.88 -11.75
C GLY A 52 8.04 23.60 -11.77
N PHE A 53 8.61 22.44 -12.10
CA PHE A 53 7.92 21.16 -12.04
C PHE A 53 8.19 20.46 -10.70
N GLU A 54 7.25 20.58 -9.76
CA GLU A 54 7.28 19.80 -8.53
C GLU A 54 7.07 18.32 -8.86
N LEU A 55 8.02 17.46 -8.44
CA LEU A 55 7.88 16.03 -8.63
C LEU A 55 6.65 15.54 -7.85
N PRO A 56 5.84 14.65 -8.44
CA PRO A 56 4.71 14.06 -7.72
C PRO A 56 5.23 13.38 -6.46
N LYS A 57 4.52 13.56 -5.36
CA LYS A 57 4.83 12.86 -4.11
C LYS A 57 4.60 11.37 -4.32
N THR A 58 5.68 10.60 -4.28
CA THR A 58 5.60 9.14 -4.38
C THR A 58 5.43 8.55 -2.99
N ILE A 59 4.46 7.64 -2.86
CA ILE A 59 4.22 6.89 -1.63
C ILE A 59 4.74 5.48 -1.83
N LEU A 60 5.58 5.00 -0.92
CA LEU A 60 6.04 3.62 -0.92
C LEU A 60 5.08 2.77 -0.08
N PHE A 61 4.53 1.73 -0.71
CA PHE A 61 3.68 0.76 -0.03
C PHE A 61 4.51 -0.40 0.52
N SER A 62 4.15 -0.87 1.71
CA SER A 62 4.70 -2.09 2.32
C SER A 62 6.17 -2.01 2.74
N LEU A 63 6.50 -1.04 3.59
CA LEU A 63 7.79 -0.99 4.28
C LEU A 63 7.66 -1.64 5.67
N SER A 64 8.59 -2.48 6.09
CA SER A 64 8.63 -3.05 7.45
C SER A 64 9.26 -2.08 8.46
N PRO A 65 9.12 -2.28 9.79
CA PRO A 65 9.79 -1.45 10.79
C PRO A 65 11.30 -1.47 10.66
N ASP A 66 11.87 -2.62 10.30
CA ASP A 66 13.32 -2.78 10.12
C ASP A 66 13.83 -2.01 8.89
N GLU A 67 13.15 -2.12 7.76
CA GLU A 67 13.49 -1.38 6.54
C GLU A 67 13.27 0.14 6.71
N LEU A 68 12.23 0.55 7.45
CA LEU A 68 12.01 1.97 7.76
C LEU A 68 13.16 2.53 8.60
N ALA A 69 13.65 1.79 9.59
CA ALA A 69 14.77 2.23 10.42
C ALA A 69 16.10 2.24 9.64
N ALA A 70 16.31 1.27 8.75
CA ALA A 70 17.57 1.12 8.00
C ALA A 70 17.68 2.01 6.76
N ASP A 71 16.60 2.14 5.98
CA ASP A 71 16.66 2.61 4.59
C ASP A 71 15.80 3.85 4.31
N ALA A 72 15.11 4.42 5.30
CA ALA A 72 14.22 5.57 5.10
C ALA A 72 14.91 6.75 4.40
N GLU A 73 16.16 7.09 4.77
CA GLU A 73 16.89 8.18 4.12
C GLU A 73 17.13 7.91 2.63
N THR A 74 17.54 6.70 2.29
CA THR A 74 17.76 6.25 0.90
C THR A 74 16.47 6.37 0.09
N TRP A 75 15.34 5.94 0.64
CA TRP A 75 14.05 6.08 -0.04
C TRP A 75 13.66 7.55 -0.25
N ILE A 76 13.90 8.39 0.74
CA ILE A 76 13.62 9.83 0.63
C ILE A 76 14.50 10.47 -0.45
N ASP A 77 15.78 10.09 -0.54
CA ASP A 77 16.69 10.55 -1.59
C ASP A 77 16.26 10.10 -2.99
N HIS A 78 15.57 8.96 -3.09
CA HIS A 78 14.91 8.50 -4.32
C HIS A 78 13.57 9.17 -4.62
N GLY A 79 13.11 10.10 -3.77
CA GLY A 79 11.92 10.91 -4.00
C GLY A 79 10.63 10.37 -3.38
N PHE A 80 10.72 9.36 -2.51
CA PHE A 80 9.58 8.91 -1.71
C PHE A 80 9.33 9.89 -0.56
N GLN A 81 8.08 10.35 -0.40
CA GLN A 81 7.71 11.34 0.61
C GLN A 81 6.67 10.81 1.61
N ALA A 82 6.15 9.62 1.39
CA ALA A 82 5.34 8.94 2.39
C ALA A 82 5.51 7.42 2.33
N PHE A 83 5.24 6.76 3.45
CA PHE A 83 5.44 5.34 3.63
C PHE A 83 4.21 4.69 4.29
N PHE A 84 3.76 3.57 3.74
CA PHE A 84 2.83 2.68 4.41
C PHE A 84 3.61 1.60 5.15
N LEU A 85 3.66 1.73 6.47
CA LEU A 85 4.30 0.79 7.36
C LEU A 85 3.43 -0.46 7.51
N THR A 86 4.01 -1.61 7.19
CA THR A 86 3.43 -2.94 7.34
C THR A 86 4.22 -3.73 8.38
N GLY A 87 3.77 -4.95 8.71
CA GLY A 87 4.47 -5.82 9.65
C GLY A 87 4.22 -5.50 11.14
N ALA A 88 4.04 -4.23 11.52
CA ALA A 88 3.68 -3.86 12.90
C ALA A 88 2.20 -4.18 13.24
N ALA A 89 1.27 -3.74 12.39
CA ALA A 89 -0.16 -4.03 12.54
C ALA A 89 -0.66 -4.86 11.34
N SER A 90 0.00 -5.99 11.07
CA SER A 90 -0.15 -6.73 9.80
C SER A 90 -1.60 -7.10 9.44
N GLU A 91 -2.48 -7.31 10.42
CA GLU A 91 -3.91 -7.51 10.21
C GLU A 91 -4.76 -7.11 11.43
N TRP A 92 -6.07 -6.96 11.22
CA TRP A 92 -7.01 -6.42 12.20
C TRP A 92 -7.06 -7.17 13.55
N SER A 93 -6.72 -8.45 13.57
CA SER A 93 -6.80 -9.32 14.75
C SER A 93 -5.50 -9.40 15.56
N VAL A 94 -4.38 -8.86 15.05
CA VAL A 94 -3.06 -8.88 15.70
C VAL A 94 -3.05 -8.05 16.98
N ASP A 95 -2.38 -8.58 17.99
CA ASP A 95 -1.91 -7.79 19.13
C ASP A 95 -0.63 -7.06 18.73
N ILE A 96 -0.73 -5.75 18.53
CA ILE A 96 0.40 -4.93 18.07
C ILE A 96 1.59 -4.97 19.02
N TRP A 97 1.33 -5.11 20.32
CA TRP A 97 2.35 -5.18 21.36
C TRP A 97 3.01 -6.56 21.45
N GLY A 98 2.44 -7.57 20.80
CA GLY A 98 3.00 -8.92 20.71
C GLY A 98 3.85 -9.16 19.47
N THR A 99 4.06 -8.14 18.62
CA THR A 99 4.69 -8.30 17.30
C THR A 99 6.15 -8.76 17.39
N ASP A 100 6.86 -8.34 18.42
CA ASP A 100 8.25 -8.75 18.68
C ASP A 100 8.37 -10.08 19.46
N GLY A 101 7.25 -10.74 19.74
CA GLY A 101 7.18 -11.96 20.55
C GLY A 101 7.15 -11.71 22.06
N GLU A 102 7.11 -10.45 22.51
CA GLU A 102 7.13 -10.06 23.92
C GLU A 102 5.88 -9.24 24.31
N PRO A 103 4.67 -9.84 24.32
CA PRO A 103 3.40 -9.13 24.53
C PRO A 103 3.24 -8.45 25.91
N TRP A 104 4.17 -8.68 26.84
CA TRP A 104 4.23 -7.98 28.13
C TRP A 104 4.98 -6.63 28.05
N THR A 105 5.63 -6.33 26.92
CA THR A 105 6.28 -5.03 26.68
C THR A 105 5.29 -4.12 25.96
N ILE A 106 5.08 -2.91 26.49
CA ILE A 106 4.09 -1.97 25.96
C ILE A 106 4.71 -0.58 25.94
N GLY A 107 4.44 0.15 24.86
CA GLY A 107 4.94 1.51 24.67
C GLY A 107 6.45 1.52 24.54
N SER A 108 7.14 2.34 25.34
CA SER A 108 8.58 2.57 25.18
C SER A 108 9.47 1.37 25.45
N SER A 109 8.97 0.30 26.09
CA SER A 109 9.73 -0.94 26.30
C SER A 109 9.59 -1.96 25.16
N ASP A 110 8.62 -1.79 24.27
CA ASP A 110 8.39 -2.67 23.11
C ASP A 110 9.41 -2.40 22.00
N LYS A 111 10.01 -3.46 21.44
CA LYS A 111 11.09 -3.33 20.45
C LYS A 111 10.57 -2.86 19.09
N THR A 112 9.38 -3.30 18.71
CA THR A 112 8.71 -2.87 17.48
C THR A 112 8.39 -1.38 17.56
N PHE A 113 7.86 -0.92 18.69
CA PHE A 113 7.59 0.47 19.00
C PHE A 113 8.85 1.34 18.86
N GLN A 114 9.96 0.90 19.47
CA GLN A 114 11.23 1.62 19.39
C GLN A 114 11.71 1.77 17.94
N LYS A 115 11.71 0.67 17.17
CA LYS A 115 12.12 0.67 15.75
C LYS A 115 11.25 1.59 14.90
N VAL A 116 9.94 1.49 15.05
CA VAL A 116 9.01 2.36 14.31
C VAL A 116 9.24 3.81 14.68
N LYS A 117 9.36 4.12 15.98
CA LYS A 117 9.61 5.49 16.45
C LYS A 117 10.90 6.07 15.90
N GLU A 118 11.97 5.27 15.84
CA GLU A 118 13.25 5.66 15.24
C GLU A 118 13.10 5.97 13.74
N GLY A 119 12.51 5.05 12.97
CA GLY A 119 12.29 5.23 11.53
C GLY A 119 11.37 6.41 11.20
N VAL A 120 10.31 6.60 11.98
CA VAL A 120 9.40 7.75 11.86
C VAL A 120 10.14 9.05 12.14
N GLU A 121 11.03 9.09 13.14
CA GLU A 121 11.81 10.29 13.47
C GLU A 121 12.80 10.64 12.35
N ILE A 122 13.39 9.65 11.66
CA ILE A 122 14.19 9.86 10.44
C ILE A 122 13.32 10.52 9.35
N CYS A 123 12.15 9.94 9.05
CA CYS A 123 11.23 10.46 8.04
C CYS A 123 10.78 11.89 8.35
N ARG A 124 10.37 12.14 9.61
CA ARG A 124 9.85 13.43 10.07
C ARG A 124 10.88 14.54 9.92
N ARG A 125 12.15 14.28 10.24
CA ARG A 125 13.25 15.26 10.06
C ARG A 125 13.46 15.68 8.61
N ARG A 126 13.05 14.84 7.66
CA ARG A 126 13.15 15.07 6.22
C ARG A 126 11.81 15.48 5.58
N GLY A 127 10.76 15.65 6.38
CA GLY A 127 9.43 16.05 5.90
C GLY A 127 8.63 14.91 5.25
N ALA A 128 9.05 13.66 5.41
CA ALA A 128 8.30 12.49 4.93
C ALA A 128 7.31 12.00 6.00
N GLU A 129 6.20 11.42 5.55
CA GLU A 129 5.12 10.95 6.42
C GLU A 129 5.08 9.41 6.48
N VAL A 130 4.71 8.86 7.64
CA VAL A 130 4.56 7.41 7.81
C VAL A 130 3.16 7.10 8.30
N PHE A 131 2.48 6.16 7.65
CA PHE A 131 1.14 5.70 7.99
C PHE A 131 1.21 4.24 8.45
N LEU A 132 0.64 3.94 9.61
CA LEU A 132 0.54 2.56 10.08
C LEU A 132 -0.58 1.85 9.32
N THR A 133 -0.26 0.77 8.63
CA THR A 133 -1.22 0.04 7.79
C THR A 133 -1.80 -1.13 8.55
N VAL A 134 -3.12 -1.28 8.49
CA VAL A 134 -3.89 -2.39 9.09
C VAL A 134 -4.70 -3.06 7.99
N ALA A 135 -4.35 -4.29 7.62
CA ALA A 135 -5.03 -4.97 6.53
C ALA A 135 -6.20 -5.85 7.01
N PHE A 136 -7.28 -5.88 6.21
CA PHE A 136 -8.34 -6.89 6.31
C PHE A 136 -8.01 -8.14 5.49
N SER A 137 -6.83 -8.71 5.71
CA SER A 137 -6.32 -9.86 4.95
C SER A 137 -6.83 -11.22 5.46
N ARG A 138 -7.45 -11.27 6.64
CA ARG A 138 -8.04 -12.47 7.26
C ARG A 138 -9.55 -12.35 7.40
N TYR A 139 -10.23 -13.50 7.33
CA TYR A 139 -11.68 -13.60 7.51
C TYR A 139 -12.13 -12.90 8.79
N PHE A 140 -13.10 -12.00 8.66
CA PHE A 140 -13.75 -11.31 9.76
C PHE A 140 -15.24 -11.67 9.74
N GLU A 141 -15.77 -12.11 10.88
CA GLU A 141 -17.18 -12.47 11.00
C GLU A 141 -18.02 -11.22 11.30
N TRP A 142 -18.52 -10.59 10.23
CA TRP A 142 -19.22 -9.30 10.28
C TRP A 142 -20.46 -9.24 11.20
N PHE A 143 -21.04 -10.38 11.56
CA PHE A 143 -22.26 -10.46 12.36
C PHE A 143 -22.00 -11.04 13.77
N ASN A 144 -20.75 -11.00 14.23
CA ASN A 144 -20.36 -11.50 15.55
C ASN A 144 -19.92 -10.35 16.46
N ASP A 145 -20.71 -10.06 17.49
CA ASP A 145 -20.44 -8.97 18.43
C ASP A 145 -19.12 -9.14 19.20
N VAL A 146 -18.68 -10.38 19.44
CA VAL A 146 -17.39 -10.67 20.08
C VAL A 146 -16.24 -10.33 19.14
N ALA A 147 -16.37 -10.61 17.84
CA ALA A 147 -15.39 -10.22 16.84
C ALA A 147 -15.28 -8.70 16.75
N TRP A 148 -16.42 -7.99 16.81
CA TRP A 148 -16.48 -6.53 16.86
C TRP A 148 -15.81 -5.94 18.11
N GLY A 149 -16.05 -6.51 19.29
CA GLY A 149 -15.37 -6.06 20.51
C GLY A 149 -13.85 -6.24 20.45
N ARG A 150 -13.37 -7.32 19.81
CA ARG A 150 -11.93 -7.55 19.63
C ARG A 150 -11.32 -6.53 18.67
N ILE A 151 -11.92 -6.32 17.49
CA ILE A 151 -11.38 -5.38 16.51
C ILE A 151 -11.40 -3.94 17.05
N GLU A 152 -12.43 -3.54 17.78
CA GLU A 152 -12.48 -2.21 18.42
C GLU A 152 -11.31 -2.01 19.39
N ASN A 153 -11.06 -3.00 20.26
CA ASN A 153 -9.93 -2.93 21.18
C ASN A 153 -8.58 -2.89 20.45
N ASN A 154 -8.40 -3.73 19.43
CA ASN A 154 -7.17 -3.74 18.64
C ASN A 154 -6.94 -2.41 17.92
N PHE A 155 -7.96 -1.85 17.26
CA PHE A 155 -7.88 -0.55 16.60
C PHE A 155 -7.53 0.57 17.58
N ARG A 156 -8.08 0.54 18.80
CA ARG A 156 -7.68 1.47 19.86
C ARG A 156 -6.18 1.35 20.18
N GLN A 157 -5.67 0.13 20.30
CA GLN A 157 -4.23 -0.10 20.52
C GLN A 157 -3.39 0.37 19.33
N PHE A 158 -3.83 0.12 18.09
CA PHE A 158 -3.16 0.59 16.87
C PHE A 158 -3.09 2.12 16.84
N ALA A 159 -4.17 2.81 17.20
CA ALA A 159 -4.21 4.27 17.25
C ALA A 159 -3.26 4.84 18.31
N ILE A 160 -3.17 4.21 19.49
CA ILE A 160 -2.21 4.59 20.54
C ILE A 160 -0.78 4.40 20.04
N PHE A 161 -0.48 3.24 19.46
CA PHE A 161 0.83 2.94 18.90
C PHE A 161 1.22 3.94 17.81
N ALA A 162 0.33 4.21 16.85
CA ALA A 162 0.58 5.14 15.76
C ALA A 162 0.84 6.56 16.28
N ARG A 163 0.02 7.05 17.22
CA ARG A 163 0.19 8.36 17.83
C ARG A 163 1.54 8.47 18.55
N ASP A 164 1.89 7.48 19.36
CA ASP A 164 3.04 7.56 20.28
C ASP A 164 4.38 7.27 19.59
N THR A 165 4.35 6.57 18.45
CA THR A 165 5.50 6.42 17.55
C THR A 165 5.67 7.61 16.59
N GLY A 166 4.65 8.46 16.45
CA GLY A 166 4.68 9.65 15.60
C GLY A 166 4.19 9.43 14.17
N CYS A 167 3.57 8.28 13.87
CA CYS A 167 2.90 8.04 12.59
C CYS A 167 1.84 9.12 12.34
N LYS A 168 1.67 9.50 11.07
CA LYS A 168 0.71 10.51 10.63
C LYS A 168 -0.74 10.07 10.80
N GLY A 169 -0.98 8.76 10.70
CA GLY A 169 -2.31 8.18 10.82
C GLY A 169 -2.32 6.68 10.59
N LEU A 170 -3.53 6.14 10.49
CA LEU A 170 -3.81 4.75 10.13
C LEU A 170 -4.25 4.66 8.67
N ALA A 171 -3.88 3.57 8.00
CA ALA A 171 -4.35 3.20 6.67
C ALA A 171 -5.02 1.82 6.73
N LEU A 172 -6.20 1.68 6.12
CA LEU A 172 -7.06 0.48 6.14
C LEU A 172 -7.24 -0.11 4.76
#